data_AF-A0A850DM32-F1
#
_entry.id   AF-A0A850DM32-F1
#
_cell.length_a   1.000
_cell.length_b   1.000
_cell.length_c   1.000
_cell.angle_alpha   90.00
_cell.angle_beta   90.00
_cell.angle_gamma   90.00
#
_symmetry.space_group_name_H-M   'P 1'
#
loop_
_entity.id
_entity.type
_entity.pdbx_description
1 polymer ?
#
loop_
_entity_poly.entity_id
_entity_poly.type
_entity_poly.pdbx_seq_one_letter_code
_entity_poly.pdbx_strand_id
1 'polypeptide(L)'
;GLGELVGHALTVPATALAVRHFGRPVPNAVLLGGLAALTGCVTIDSLTAAVRERFPGELGEANAAAAREAYEHVQKAQREERAHAQAD
;
A
#
# COMPACT_ATOMS: atom_id res chain seq x y z
N GLY A 1 9.76 -11.50 -17.12
CA GLY A 1 8.70 -11.31 -16.11
C GLY A 1 9.31 -11.43 -14.72
N LEU A 2 8.56 -11.19 -13.64
CA LEU A 2 9.10 -11.26 -12.26
C LEU A 2 9.62 -12.65 -11.84
N GLY A 3 9.46 -13.69 -12.68
CA GLY A 3 9.87 -15.07 -12.39
C GLY A 3 11.37 -15.34 -12.26
N GLU A 4 12.24 -14.37 -12.55
CA GLU A 4 13.70 -14.50 -12.36
C GLU A 4 14.20 -13.80 -11.09
N LEU A 5 13.34 -13.07 -10.37
CA LEU A 5 13.69 -12.46 -9.09
C LEU A 5 13.64 -13.52 -7.99
N VAL A 6 14.81 -13.81 -7.41
CA VAL A 6 14.91 -14.65 -6.22
C VAL A 6 14.47 -13.79 -5.02
N GLY A 7 13.25 -13.99 -4.54
CA GLY A 7 12.70 -13.26 -3.39
C GLY A 7 11.18 -13.34 -3.28
N HIS A 8 10.63 -12.83 -2.18
CA HIS A 8 9.19 -12.69 -2.00
C HIS A 8 8.71 -11.43 -2.71
N ALA A 9 7.69 -11.56 -3.57
CA ALA A 9 7.14 -10.45 -4.33
C ALA A 9 5.63 -10.36 -4.12
N LEU A 10 5.15 -9.18 -3.72
CA LEU A 10 3.72 -8.87 -3.62
C LEU A 10 3.36 -7.76 -4.58
N THR A 11 2.13 -7.82 -5.09
CA THR A 11 1.58 -6.81 -6.01
C THR A 11 0.49 -5.99 -5.34
N VAL A 12 0.37 -4.72 -5.74
CA VAL A 12 -0.73 -3.84 -5.36
C VAL A 12 -1.23 -3.08 -6.59
N PRO A 13 -2.55 -2.94 -6.82
CA PRO A 13 -3.10 -2.23 -7.97
C PRO A 13 -3.01 -0.70 -7.80
N ALA A 14 -1.79 -0.18 -7.67
CA ALA A 14 -1.55 1.16 -7.12
C ALA A 14 -2.20 2.29 -7.93
N THR A 15 -2.10 2.23 -9.26
CA THR A 15 -2.69 3.22 -10.16
C THR A 15 -4.21 3.21 -10.10
N ALA A 16 -4.84 2.04 -10.03
CA ALA A 16 -6.29 1.92 -9.94
C ALA A 16 -6.81 2.52 -8.63
N LEU A 17 -6.12 2.25 -7.52
CA LEU A 17 -6.42 2.86 -6.22
C LEU A 17 -6.27 4.38 -6.25
N ALA A 18 -5.19 4.89 -6.83
CA ALA A 18 -4.97 6.34 -6.97
C ALA A 18 -6.09 7.03 -7.74
N VAL A 19 -6.50 6.48 -8.89
CA VAL A 19 -7.61 7.00 -9.68
C VAL A 19 -8.92 6.95 -8.89
N ARG A 20 -9.17 5.89 -8.13
CA ARG A 20 -10.40 5.75 -7.34
C ARG A 20 -10.52 6.77 -6.21
N HIS A 21 -9.41 7.09 -5.53
CA HIS A 21 -9.41 7.97 -4.36
C HIS A 21 -9.34 9.46 -4.72
N PHE A 22 -8.57 9.83 -5.75
CA PHE A 22 -8.32 11.23 -6.07
C PHE A 22 -8.26 11.54 -7.57
N GLY A 23 -8.78 10.63 -8.41
CA GLY A 23 -9.03 10.89 -9.83
C GLY A 23 -7.79 11.02 -10.72
N ARG A 24 -6.59 10.72 -10.22
CA ARG A 24 -5.34 10.88 -10.96
C ARG A 24 -4.44 9.66 -10.83
N PRO A 25 -3.68 9.28 -11.88
CA PRO A 25 -2.81 8.10 -11.87
C PRO A 25 -1.46 8.42 -11.19
N VAL A 26 -1.49 8.90 -9.95
CA VAL A 26 -0.27 9.25 -9.17
C VAL A 26 -0.19 8.32 -7.95
N PRO A 27 0.52 7.18 -8.05
CA PRO A 27 0.39 6.09 -7.09
C PRO A 27 1.26 6.24 -5.83
N ASN A 28 1.99 7.35 -5.65
CA ASN A 28 3.05 7.45 -4.64
C ASN A 28 2.58 7.12 -3.21
N ALA A 29 1.49 7.73 -2.74
CA ALA A 29 0.96 7.45 -1.40
C ALA A 29 0.46 6.01 -1.26
N VAL A 30 -0.12 5.46 -2.33
CA VAL A 30 -0.60 4.07 -2.39
C VAL A 30 0.58 3.09 -2.27
N LEU A 31 1.67 3.33 -3.00
CA LEU A 31 2.88 2.51 -2.93
C LEU A 31 3.53 2.58 -1.54
N LEU A 32 3.56 3.75 -0.90
CA LEU A 32 4.06 3.90 0.47
C LEU A 32 3.22 3.09 1.47
N GLY A 33 1.89 3.07 1.30
CA GLY A 33 1.00 2.24 2.10
C GLY A 33 1.31 0.74 1.97
N GLY A 34 1.48 0.26 0.73
CA GLY A 34 1.87 -1.13 0.47
C GLY A 34 3.26 -1.47 1.04
N LEU A 35 4.23 -0.57 0.91
CA LEU A 35 5.58 -0.74 1.46
C LEU A 35 5.57 -0.82 2.98
N ALA A 36 4.77 0.03 3.65
CA ALA A 36 4.64 0.04 5.10
C ALA A 36 4.06 -1.30 5.62
N ALA A 37 3.09 -1.87 4.91
CA ALA A 37 2.55 -3.19 5.22
C ALA A 37 3.58 -4.30 5.03
N LEU A 38 4.27 -4.30 3.89
CA LEU A 38 5.24 -5.33 3.55
C LEU A 38 6.43 -5.37 4.53
N THR A 39 6.94 -4.20 4.90
CA THR A 39 8.24 -4.08 5.59
C THR A 39 8.13 -3.72 7.06
N GLY A 40 7.04 -3.09 7.50
CA GLY A 40 6.92 -2.54 8.85
C GLY A 40 7.89 -1.40 9.17
N CYS A 41 8.58 -0.82 8.17
CA CYS A 41 9.57 0.24 8.39
C CYS A 41 8.96 1.55 8.93
N VAL A 42 7.65 1.72 8.76
CA VAL A 42 6.85 2.81 9.29
C VAL A 42 5.44 2.29 9.62
N THR A 43 4.80 2.85 10.63
CA THR A 43 3.41 2.52 10.95
C THR A 43 2.46 3.21 9.97
N ILE A 44 1.31 2.59 9.68
CA ILE A 44 0.31 3.22 8.80
C ILE A 44 -0.24 4.52 9.40
N ASP A 45 -0.36 4.59 10.72
CA ASP A 45 -0.85 5.80 11.40
C ASP A 45 0.13 6.96 11.25
N SER A 46 1.43 6.75 11.50
CA SER A 46 2.46 7.77 11.28
C SER A 46 2.56 8.18 9.81
N LEU A 47 2.48 7.23 8.87
CA LEU A 47 2.47 7.53 7.44
C LEU A 47 1.26 8.42 7.07
N THR A 48 0.05 8.04 7.50
CA THR A 48 -1.16 8.83 7.20
C THR A 48 -1.14 10.21 7.84
N ALA A 49 -0.58 10.35 9.05
CA ALA A 49 -0.38 11.65 9.69
C ALA A 49 0.57 12.54 8.87
N ALA A 50 1.74 12.02 8.47
CA ALA A 50 2.71 12.77 7.67
C ALA A 50 2.16 13.17 6.29
N VAL A 51 1.34 12.32 5.67
CA VAL A 51 0.66 12.63 4.39
C VAL A 51 -0.31 13.79 4.56
N ARG A 52 -1.12 13.80 5.62
CA ARG A 52 -2.06 14.89 5.92
C ARG A 52 -1.36 16.21 6.24
N GLU A 53 -0.24 16.15 6.95
CA GLU A 53 0.60 17.32 7.22
C GLU A 53 1.19 17.89 5.92
N ARG A 54 1.69 17.02 5.04
CA ARG A 54 2.32 17.42 3.78
C ARG A 54 1.32 17.98 2.75
N PHE A 55 0.12 17.40 2.69
CA PHE A 55 -0.91 17.74 1.73
C PHE A 55 -2.18 18.15 2.47
N PRO A 56 -2.36 19.45 2.80
CA PRO A 56 -3.54 19.87 3.56
C PRO A 56 -4.84 19.73 2.77
N GLY A 57 -5.94 19.52 3.49
CA GLY A 57 -7.31 19.45 2.94
C GLY A 57 -7.67 18.10 2.33
N GLU A 58 -8.65 18.10 1.43
CA GLU A 58 -9.23 16.88 0.83
C GLU A 58 -8.19 16.00 0.14
N LEU A 59 -7.17 16.61 -0.46
CA LEU A 59 -6.10 15.87 -1.13
C LEU A 59 -5.30 15.01 -0.14
N GLY A 60 -5.00 15.52 1.06
CA GLY A 60 -4.32 14.76 2.11
C GLY A 60 -5.15 13.60 2.62
N GLU A 61 -6.43 13.83 2.87
CA GLU A 61 -7.35 12.78 3.30
C GLU A 61 -7.49 11.69 2.25
N ALA A 62 -7.63 12.05 0.97
CA ALA A 62 -7.71 11.09 -0.12
C ALA A 62 -6.40 10.29 -0.27
N ASN A 63 -5.23 10.93 -0.15
CA ASN A 63 -3.94 10.21 -0.19
C ASN A 63 -3.76 9.29 1.03
N ALA A 64 -4.16 9.72 2.23
CA ALA A 64 -4.09 8.93 3.44
C ALA A 64 -5.02 7.70 3.37
N ALA A 65 -6.24 7.87 2.84
CA ALA A 65 -7.17 6.78 2.61
C ALA A 65 -6.62 5.78 1.57
N ALA A 66 -6.06 6.26 0.47
CA ALA A 66 -5.47 5.42 -0.56
C ALA A 66 -4.25 4.63 -0.06
N ALA A 67 -3.39 5.25 0.78
CA ALA A 67 -2.28 4.58 1.45
C ALA A 67 -2.78 3.48 2.41
N ARG A 68 -3.81 3.76 3.20
CA ARG A 68 -4.39 2.78 4.13
C ARG A 68 -5.00 1.59 3.43
N GLU A 69 -5.71 1.81 2.33
CA GLU A 69 -6.25 0.70 1.54
C GLU A 69 -5.14 -0.18 0.94
N ALA A 70 -4.06 0.43 0.44
CA ALA A 70 -2.92 -0.34 -0.04
C ALA A 70 -2.25 -1.17 1.06
N TYR A 71 -2.16 -0.61 2.26
CA TYR A 71 -1.65 -1.30 3.44
C TYR A 71 -2.50 -2.53 3.77
N GLU A 72 -3.82 -2.38 3.80
CA GLU A 72 -4.76 -3.47 4.06
C GLU A 72 -4.72 -4.55 2.98
N HIS A 73 -4.61 -4.14 1.70
CA HIS A 73 -4.47 -5.04 0.57
C HIS A 73 -3.23 -5.94 0.70
N VAL A 74 -2.07 -5.34 0.99
CA VAL A 74 -0.81 -6.07 1.16
C VAL A 74 -0.84 -6.95 2.41
N GLN A 75 -1.36 -6.45 3.53
CA GLN A 75 -1.54 -7.25 4.75
C GLN A 75 -2.41 -8.49 4.53
N LYS A 76 -3.47 -8.36 3.72
CA LYS A 76 -4.30 -9.51 3.34
C LYS A 76 -3.52 -10.51 2.51
N ALA A 77 -2.82 -10.06 1.47
CA ALA A 77 -2.00 -10.93 0.62
C ALA A 77 -0.90 -11.66 1.42
N GLN A 78 -0.23 -10.98 2.36
CA GLN A 78 0.77 -11.61 3.25
C GLN A 78 0.18 -12.73 4.11
N ARG A 79 -1.06 -12.56 4.62
CA ARG A 79 -1.72 -13.61 5.41
C ARG A 79 -2.09 -14.81 4.55
N GLU A 80 -2.57 -14.57 3.33
CA GLU A 80 -2.92 -15.62 2.37
C GLU A 80 -1.66 -16.42 1.96
N GLU A 81 -0.56 -15.76 1.60
CA GLU A 81 0.71 -16.44 1.29
C GLU A 81 1.22 -17.31 2.45
N ARG A 82 1.19 -16.79 3.68
CA ARG A 82 1.62 -17.53 4.88
C ARG A 82 0.73 -18.74 5.16
N ALA A 83 -0.58 -18.63 4.93
CA ALA A 83 -1.50 -19.74 5.11
C ALA A 83 -1.24 -20.85 4.09
N HIS A 84 -0.95 -20.49 2.84
CA HIS A 84 -0.57 -21.47 1.80
C HIS A 84 0.77 -22.14 2.10
N ALA A 85 1.79 -21.37 2.50
CA ALA A 85 3.11 -21.91 2.86
C ALA A 85 3.10 -22.80 4.12
N GLN A 86 2.06 -22.73 4.95
CA GLN A 86 1.89 -23.59 6.14
C GLN A 86 1.10 -24.88 5.86
N ALA A 87 0.45 -24.98 4.69
CA ALA A 87 -0.36 -26.13 4.29
C ALA A 87 0.40 -27.13 3.38
N ASP A 88 1.54 -26.72 2.84
CA ASP A 88 2.50 -27.53 2.07
C ASP A 88 3.57 -28.15 2.99
#